data_AF-A0A7S2CNX7-F1
#
_entry.id   AF-A0A7S2CNX7-F1
#
_cell.length_a   1.000
_cell.length_b   1.000
_cell.length_c   1.000
_cell.angle_alpha   90.00
_cell.angle_beta   90.00
_cell.angle_gamma   90.00
#
_symmetry.space_group_name_H-M   'P 1'
#
loop_
_entity.id
_entity.type
_entity.pdbx_description
1 polymer ?
#
loop_
_entity_poly.entity_id
_entity_poly.type
_entity_poly.pdbx_seq_one_letter_code
_entity_poly.pdbx_strand_id
1 'polypeptide(L)'
;CSLASGKRDETTWALILCKQLCCAYGTQFGHYYAHNRHLCVGMLKPLAWLQDAHILLPPAHHWNHHKAPYNKNFGIVSGLSNPALNPILHPDHYQFYVILALWCFFTIFDVAIIEQFVPPVDTAPASLFSSSLFSSMSTMVNNTIEL
;
A
#
# COMPACT_ATOMS: atom_id res chain seq x y z
N CYS A 1 8.69 20.76 -15.20
CA CYS A 1 8.03 20.31 -13.95
C CYS A 1 9.11 20.03 -12.93
N SER A 2 9.24 20.79 -11.84
CA SER A 2 10.18 20.38 -10.79
C SER A 2 9.64 19.11 -10.12
N LEU A 3 10.52 18.22 -9.67
CA LEU A 3 10.16 17.05 -8.86
C LEU A 3 9.35 17.40 -7.59
N ALA A 4 9.42 18.66 -7.14
CA ALA A 4 8.65 19.18 -6.01
C ALA A 4 7.28 19.77 -6.41
N SER A 5 7.03 19.97 -7.71
CA SER A 5 5.89 20.71 -8.26
C SER A 5 5.14 19.88 -9.31
N GLY A 6 4.68 18.68 -8.93
CA GLY A 6 3.73 17.91 -9.75
C GLY A 6 2.45 18.71 -10.08
N LYS A 7 1.48 18.10 -10.75
CA LYS A 7 0.26 18.83 -11.18
C LYS A 7 -0.55 19.40 -10.00
N ARG A 8 -0.48 18.73 -8.84
CA ARG A 8 -1.19 19.08 -7.58
C ARG A 8 -2.70 19.25 -7.77
N ASP A 9 -3.28 18.51 -8.70
CA ASP A 9 -4.71 18.50 -8.99
C ASP A 9 -5.42 17.34 -8.27
N GLU A 10 -6.72 17.15 -8.56
CA GLU A 10 -7.50 16.04 -7.99
C GLU A 10 -6.90 14.66 -8.33
N THR A 11 -6.24 14.54 -9.49
CA THR A 11 -5.56 13.31 -9.89
C THR A 11 -4.36 13.03 -9.00
N THR A 12 -3.56 14.05 -8.66
CA THR A 12 -2.46 13.93 -7.69
C THR A 12 -2.96 13.37 -6.36
N TRP A 13 -4.05 13.92 -5.82
CA TRP A 13 -4.60 13.48 -4.54
C TRP A 13 -5.15 12.06 -4.61
N ALA A 14 -5.85 11.71 -5.70
CA ALA A 14 -6.31 10.34 -5.93
C ALA A 14 -5.15 9.34 -6.02
N LEU A 15 -4.04 9.71 -6.67
CA LEU A 15 -2.83 8.90 -6.73
C LEU A 15 -2.16 8.73 -5.36
N ILE A 16 -2.08 9.79 -4.56
CA ILE A 16 -1.59 9.70 -3.18
C ILE A 16 -2.45 8.72 -2.39
N LEU A 17 -3.78 8.87 -2.42
CA LEU A 17 -4.70 8.00 -1.68
C LEU A 17 -4.60 6.54 -2.15
N CYS A 18 -4.58 6.31 -3.46
CA CYS A 18 -4.42 4.98 -4.05
C CYS A 18 -3.11 4.34 -3.61
N LYS A 19 -1.99 5.08 -3.66
CA LYS A 19 -0.69 4.63 -3.17
C LYS A 19 -0.79 4.23 -1.69
N GLN A 20 -1.38 5.07 -0.84
CA GLN A 20 -1.49 4.78 0.58
C GLN A 20 -2.36 3.56 0.86
N LEU A 21 -3.44 3.37 0.10
CA LEU A 21 -4.29 2.19 0.20
C LEU A 21 -3.53 0.92 -0.19
N CYS A 22 -2.77 0.96 -1.30
CA CYS A 22 -1.93 -0.16 -1.72
C CYS A 22 -0.83 -0.46 -0.69
N CYS A 23 -0.19 0.56 -0.12
CA CYS A 23 0.80 0.40 0.95
C CYS A 23 0.16 -0.25 2.19
N ALA A 24 -0.98 0.26 2.66
CA ALA A 24 -1.70 -0.27 3.82
C ALA A 24 -2.12 -1.73 3.59
N TYR A 25 -2.74 -2.03 2.45
CA TYR A 25 -3.11 -3.40 2.07
C TYR A 25 -1.88 -4.32 2.02
N GLY A 26 -0.82 -3.91 1.33
CA GLY A 26 0.42 -4.70 1.22
C GLY A 26 1.06 -4.97 2.58
N THR A 27 1.13 -3.96 3.46
CA THR A 27 1.63 -4.14 4.83
C THR A 27 0.78 -5.11 5.62
N GLN A 28 -0.56 -4.98 5.57
CA GLN A 28 -1.46 -5.84 6.32
C GLN A 28 -1.46 -7.27 5.79
N PHE A 29 -1.40 -7.43 4.46
CA PHE A 29 -1.33 -8.72 3.78
C PHE A 29 -0.03 -9.46 4.17
N GLY A 30 1.13 -8.80 4.04
CA GLY A 30 2.41 -9.37 4.41
C GLY A 30 2.46 -9.76 5.89
N HIS A 31 2.00 -8.87 6.77
CA HIS A 31 1.92 -9.10 8.22
C HIS A 31 0.99 -10.28 8.57
N TYR A 32 -0.19 -10.35 7.96
CA TYR A 32 -1.14 -11.45 8.18
C TYR A 32 -0.51 -12.82 7.86
N TYR A 33 0.13 -12.96 6.70
CA TYR A 33 0.78 -14.23 6.33
C TYR A 33 2.09 -14.48 7.08
N ALA A 34 2.76 -13.45 7.59
CA ALA A 34 3.90 -13.63 8.48
C ALA A 34 3.49 -14.28 9.82
N HIS A 35 2.29 -13.97 10.33
CA HIS A 35 1.71 -14.67 11.48
C HIS A 35 1.17 -16.05 11.12
N ASN A 36 0.61 -16.20 9.93
CA ASN A 36 -0.16 -17.37 9.53
C ASN A 36 0.53 -18.21 8.45
N ARG A 37 1.85 -18.39 8.54
CA ARG A 37 2.64 -19.10 7.51
C ARG A 37 2.14 -20.52 7.23
N HIS A 38 1.56 -21.19 8.22
CA HIS A 38 0.98 -22.52 8.06
C HIS A 38 -0.20 -22.55 7.04
N LEU A 39 -0.82 -21.39 6.75
CA LEU A 39 -1.84 -21.23 5.73
C LEU A 39 -1.27 -21.06 4.31
N CYS A 40 0.04 -20.84 4.16
CA CYS A 40 0.71 -20.67 2.86
C CYS A 40 0.92 -22.02 2.15
N VAL A 41 -0.17 -22.72 1.85
CA VAL A 41 -0.22 -24.04 1.21
C VAL A 41 -0.99 -23.98 -0.11
N GLY A 42 -0.92 -25.03 -0.92
CA GLY A 42 -1.63 -25.10 -2.20
C GLY A 42 -1.28 -23.93 -3.13
N MET A 43 -2.29 -23.18 -3.58
CA MET A 43 -2.11 -21.98 -4.41
C MET A 43 -1.34 -20.85 -3.71
N LEU A 44 -1.28 -20.85 -2.37
CA LEU A 44 -0.56 -19.86 -1.58
C LEU A 44 0.88 -20.28 -1.27
N LYS A 45 1.34 -21.45 -1.74
CA LYS A 45 2.73 -21.90 -1.57
C LYS A 45 3.77 -20.89 -2.08
N PRO A 46 3.55 -20.12 -3.16
CA PRO A 46 4.49 -19.08 -3.58
C PRO A 46 4.74 -18.02 -2.49
N LEU A 47 3.78 -17.74 -1.61
CA LEU A 47 3.97 -16.78 -0.52
C LEU A 47 5.04 -17.25 0.47
N ALA A 48 5.05 -18.55 0.81
CA ALA A 48 6.06 -19.12 1.69
C ALA A 48 7.46 -18.99 1.06
N TRP A 49 7.58 -19.25 -0.25
CA TRP A 49 8.84 -19.04 -0.97
C TRP A 49 9.27 -17.57 -0.98
N LEU A 50 8.33 -16.64 -1.20
CA LEU A 50 8.62 -15.21 -1.15
C LEU A 50 9.06 -14.74 0.25
N GLN A 51 8.50 -15.33 1.31
CA GLN A 51 8.95 -15.09 2.68
C GLN A 51 10.36 -15.64 2.93
N ASP A 52 10.69 -16.81 2.38
CA ASP A 52 12.04 -17.39 2.50
C ASP A 52 13.08 -16.60 1.72
N ALA A 53 12.69 -16.06 0.56
CA ALA A 53 13.52 -15.15 -0.23
C ALA A 53 13.58 -13.72 0.35
N HIS A 54 12.92 -13.48 1.49
CA HIS A 54 12.78 -12.16 2.14
C HIS A 54 12.05 -11.10 1.31
N ILE A 55 11.56 -11.44 0.12
CA ILE A 55 10.76 -10.55 -0.74
C ILE A 55 9.49 -10.12 0.02
N LEU A 56 8.83 -11.07 0.68
CA LEU A 56 7.82 -10.80 1.71
C LEU A 56 8.43 -10.92 3.11
N LEU A 57 7.78 -10.32 4.11
CA LEU A 57 8.21 -10.36 5.51
C LEU A 57 8.37 -11.80 6.02
N PRO A 58 9.60 -12.24 6.35
CA PRO A 58 9.81 -13.55 6.94
C PRO A 58 9.20 -13.61 8.35
N PRO A 59 8.54 -14.72 8.75
CA PRO A 59 8.01 -14.86 10.11
C PRO A 59 9.05 -14.69 11.20
N ALA A 60 10.29 -15.16 10.96
CA ALA A 60 11.38 -15.00 11.93
C ALA A 60 11.75 -13.53 12.14
N HIS A 61 11.76 -12.72 11.08
CA HIS A 61 12.03 -11.28 11.18
C HIS A 61 10.92 -10.58 11.95
N HIS A 62 9.67 -10.87 11.59
CA HIS A 62 8.48 -10.36 12.26
C HIS A 62 8.46 -10.70 13.76
N TRP A 63 8.65 -11.98 14.08
CA TRP A 63 8.66 -12.44 15.47
C TRP A 63 9.78 -11.82 16.29
N ASN A 64 10.96 -11.67 15.69
CA ASN A 64 12.10 -11.05 16.35
C ASN A 64 11.91 -9.54 16.58
N HIS A 65 11.08 -8.87 15.77
CA HIS A 65 10.71 -7.47 16.01
C HIS A 65 9.84 -7.31 17.27
N HIS A 66 8.93 -8.27 17.54
CA HIS A 66 8.09 -8.31 18.74
C HIS A 66 8.80 -8.73 20.02
N LYS A 67 10.13 -8.85 20.01
CA LYS A 67 10.94 -9.21 21.17
C LYS A 67 11.87 -8.08 21.54
N ALA A 68 12.10 -7.91 22.85
CA ALA A 68 13.16 -7.04 23.35
C ALA A 68 14.49 -7.32 22.63
N PRO A 69 15.23 -6.29 22.17
CA PRO A 69 15.07 -4.87 22.50
C PRO A 69 14.09 -4.07 21.60
N TYR A 70 13.27 -4.73 20.79
CA TYR A 70 12.30 -4.11 19.85
C TYR A 70 12.94 -3.18 18.81
N ASN A 71 14.23 -3.38 18.55
CA ASN A 71 15.08 -2.42 17.85
C ASN A 71 15.54 -2.84 16.46
N LYS A 72 14.93 -3.88 15.90
CA LYS A 72 15.33 -4.46 14.62
C LYS A 72 14.13 -4.95 13.83
N ASN A 73 14.37 -5.16 12.54
CA ASN A 73 13.43 -5.73 11.58
C ASN A 73 12.16 -4.89 11.38
N PHE A 74 12.34 -3.57 11.21
CA PHE A 74 11.22 -2.63 10.99
C PHE A 74 10.55 -2.74 9.61
N GLY A 75 11.12 -3.50 8.67
CA GLY A 75 10.46 -3.78 7.39
C GLY A 75 9.20 -4.65 7.60
N ILE A 76 8.02 -4.06 7.39
CA ILE A 76 6.72 -4.74 7.58
C ILE A 76 6.27 -5.52 6.34
N VAL A 77 6.69 -5.10 5.15
CA VAL A 77 6.31 -5.77 3.88
C VAL A 77 7.34 -6.81 3.47
N SER A 78 8.63 -6.50 3.66
CA SER A 78 9.77 -7.26 3.14
C SER A 78 10.89 -7.31 4.17
N GLY A 79 11.61 -8.42 4.21
CA GLY A 79 12.83 -8.56 5.00
C GLY A 79 14.09 -8.00 4.33
N LEU A 80 14.04 -7.63 3.05
CA LEU A 80 15.21 -7.25 2.24
C LEU A 80 15.85 -5.93 2.69
N SER A 81 15.06 -5.00 3.23
CA SER A 81 15.57 -3.70 3.68
C SER A 81 16.20 -3.76 5.09
N ASN A 82 15.88 -4.79 5.88
CA ASN A 82 16.33 -4.89 7.28
C ASN A 82 17.86 -4.85 7.45
N PRO A 83 18.69 -5.51 6.63
CA PRO A 83 20.15 -5.41 6.75
C PRO A 83 20.69 -3.97 6.62
N ALA A 84 20.08 -3.16 5.74
CA ALA A 84 20.48 -1.78 5.53
C ALA A 84 19.86 -0.83 6.57
N LEU A 85 18.62 -1.09 6.99
CA LEU A 85 17.87 -0.21 7.90
C LEU A 85 18.15 -0.47 9.38
N ASN A 86 18.46 -1.69 9.81
CA ASN A 86 18.69 -2.02 11.22
C ASN A 86 19.79 -1.15 11.87
N PRO A 87 20.94 -0.87 11.22
CA PRO A 87 21.95 0.04 11.78
C PRO A 87 21.48 1.49 11.87
N ILE A 88 20.63 1.94 10.93
CA ILE A 88 20.18 3.34 10.82
C ILE A 88 19.05 3.62 11.81
N LEU A 89 18.14 2.66 12.00
CA LEU A 89 16.95 2.77 12.83
C LEU A 89 17.17 2.31 14.28
N HIS A 90 18.42 2.31 14.75
CA HIS A 90 18.74 1.98 16.13
C HIS A 90 17.99 2.95 17.08
N PRO A 91 17.42 2.48 18.22
CA PRO A 91 16.62 3.28 19.15
C PRO A 91 17.33 4.53 19.64
N ASP A 92 18.65 4.45 19.82
CA ASP A 92 19.48 5.58 20.25
C ASP A 92 19.59 6.70 19.19
N HIS A 93 19.19 6.41 17.96
CA HIS A 93 19.21 7.33 16.81
C HIS A 93 17.83 7.50 16.16
N TYR A 94 16.81 6.82 16.69
CA TYR A 94 15.47 6.79 16.13
C TYR A 94 14.69 8.04 16.53
N GLN A 95 14.21 8.79 15.53
CA GLN A 95 13.24 9.86 15.74
C GLN A 95 12.02 9.60 14.86
N PHE A 96 10.88 9.28 15.50
CA PHE A 96 9.62 9.00 14.80
C PHE A 96 9.28 10.06 13.74
N TYR A 97 9.50 11.34 14.06
CA TYR A 97 9.25 12.46 13.14
C TYR A 97 10.14 12.43 11.90
N VAL A 98 11.38 11.95 12.00
CA VAL A 98 12.27 11.80 10.83
C VAL A 98 11.74 10.72 9.90
N ILE A 99 11.26 9.60 10.45
CA ILE A 99 10.66 8.52 9.66
C ILE A 99 9.36 8.97 9.00
N LEU A 100 8.51 9.70 9.74
CA LEU A 100 7.30 10.28 9.19
C LEU A 100 7.61 11.29 8.08
N ALA A 101 8.63 12.14 8.27
CA ALA A 101 9.07 13.10 7.26
C ALA A 101 9.61 12.41 6.00
N LEU A 102 10.45 11.39 6.15
CA LEU A 102 10.95 10.58 5.04
C LEU A 102 9.80 9.87 4.30
N TRP A 103 8.84 9.30 5.03
CA TRP A 103 7.68 8.66 4.43
C TRP A 103 6.80 9.65 3.66
N CYS A 104 6.54 10.84 4.21
CA CYS A 104 5.83 11.91 3.50
C CYS A 104 6.59 12.33 2.23
N PHE A 105 7.91 12.52 2.34
CA PHE A 105 8.76 12.88 1.22
C PHE A 105 8.74 11.83 0.11
N PHE A 106 8.99 10.56 0.43
CA PHE A 106 8.94 9.46 -0.56
C PHE A 106 7.52 9.26 -1.14
N THR A 107 6.48 9.53 -0.35
CA THR A 107 5.10 9.57 -0.86
C THR A 107 4.93 10.58 -1.96
N ILE A 108 5.35 11.81 -1.72
CA ILE A 108 5.24 12.90 -2.69
C ILE A 108 6.15 12.65 -3.89
N PHE A 109 7.38 12.17 -3.65
CA PHE A 109 8.35 11.85 -4.69
C PHE A 109 7.83 10.77 -5.64
N ASP A 110 7.34 9.64 -5.13
CA ASP A 110 6.83 8.55 -5.97
C ASP A 110 5.65 9.01 -6.82
N VAL A 111 4.74 9.82 -6.27
CA VAL A 111 3.61 10.36 -7.05
C VAL A 111 4.12 11.31 -8.13
N ALA A 112 5.08 12.18 -7.83
CA ALA A 112 5.68 13.07 -8.83
C ALA A 112 6.40 12.30 -9.95
N ILE A 113 6.93 11.10 -9.67
CA ILE A 113 7.47 10.19 -10.68
C ILE A 113 6.34 9.54 -11.49
N ILE A 114 5.32 8.97 -10.83
CA ILE A 114 4.18 8.32 -11.51
C ILE A 114 3.51 9.30 -12.48
N GLU A 115 3.31 10.55 -12.06
CA GLU A 115 2.72 11.60 -12.91
C GLU A 115 3.50 11.87 -14.20
N GLN A 116 4.80 11.59 -14.25
CA GLN A 116 5.61 11.72 -15.47
C GLN A 116 5.36 10.58 -16.46
N PHE A 117 4.88 9.44 -15.97
CA PHE A 117 4.59 8.25 -16.78
C PHE A 117 3.11 8.08 -17.10
N VAL A 118 2.21 8.81 -16.43
CA VAL A 118 0.79 8.83 -16.76
C VAL A 118 0.58 9.79 -17.94
N PRO A 119 0.19 9.28 -19.13
CA PRO A 119 -0.12 10.15 -20.25
C PRO A 119 -1.26 11.11 -19.87
N PRO A 120 -1.35 12.29 -20.50
CA PRO A 120 -2.53 13.13 -20.36
C PRO A 120 -3.76 12.29 -20.63
N VAL A 121 -4.66 12.20 -19.66
CA VAL A 121 -5.98 11.66 -19.92
C VAL A 121 -6.65 12.71 -20.80
N ASP A 122 -6.76 12.44 -22.10
CA ASP A 122 -7.71 13.14 -22.94
C ASP A 122 -9.03 13.08 -22.18
N THR A 123 -9.60 14.24 -21.84
CA THR A 123 -10.83 14.33 -21.07
C THR A 123 -11.85 13.40 -21.72
N ALA A 124 -12.03 12.21 -21.13
CA ALA A 124 -13.11 11.34 -21.53
C ALA A 124 -14.38 12.18 -21.36
N PRO A 125 -15.27 12.22 -22.37
CA PRO A 125 -16.51 12.96 -22.23
C PRO A 125 -17.17 12.51 -20.93
N ALA A 126 -17.65 13.48 -20.15
CA ALA A 126 -18.14 13.35 -18.78
C ALA A 126 -19.36 12.43 -18.59
N SER A 127 -19.55 11.42 -19.45
CA SER A 127 -20.76 10.60 -19.57
C SER A 127 -20.65 9.20 -18.97
N LEU A 128 -19.51 8.78 -18.41
CA LEU A 128 -19.42 7.44 -17.78
C LEU A 128 -20.08 7.35 -16.39
N PHE A 129 -20.41 8.49 -15.76
CA PHE A 129 -21.15 8.54 -14.49
C PHE A 129 -22.54 9.21 -14.60
N SER A 130 -22.98 9.61 -15.80
CA SER A 130 -24.33 10.16 -15.94
C SER A 130 -25.38 9.05 -16.01
N SER A 131 -26.05 8.85 -14.88
CA SER A 131 -27.48 8.50 -14.76
C SER A 131 -28.00 7.09 -15.07
N SER A 132 -27.26 6.15 -15.64
CA SER A 132 -27.85 4.84 -15.98
C SER A 132 -27.93 3.83 -14.82
N LEU A 133 -27.09 3.93 -13.77
CA LEU A 133 -27.13 2.98 -12.65
C LEU A 133 -28.26 3.22 -11.63
N PHE A 134 -28.78 4.46 -11.54
CA PHE A 134 -29.87 4.79 -10.60
C PHE A 134 -31.27 4.60 -11.20
N SER A 135 -31.41 4.57 -12.53
CA SER A 135 -32.72 4.30 -13.15
C SER A 135 -33.13 2.83 -13.04
N SER A 136 -32.18 1.89 -12.97
CA SER A 136 -32.48 0.45 -12.94
C SER A 136 -32.88 -0.08 -11.56
N MET A 137 -32.52 0.61 -10.47
CA MET A 137 -32.95 0.21 -9.12
C MET A 137 -34.35 0.73 -8.78
N SER A 138 -34.81 1.82 -9.39
CA SER A 138 -36.16 2.34 -9.13
C SER A 138 -37.27 1.52 -9.81
N THR A 139 -36.97 0.84 -10.92
CA THR A 139 -37.96 0.01 -11.64
C THR A 139 -38.15 -1.38 -11.00
N MET A 140 -37.14 -1.91 -10.30
CA MET A 140 -37.27 -3.22 -9.64
C MET A 140 -38.04 -3.17 -8.31
N VAL A 141 -38.11 -2.02 -7.64
CA VAL A 141 -38.85 -1.90 -6.35
C VAL A 141 -40.37 -1.76 -6.56
N ASN A 142 -40.83 -1.28 -7.71
CA ASN A 142 -42.27 -1.14 -7.97
C ASN A 142 -42.99 -2.43 -8.39
N ASN A 143 -42.26 -3.48 -8.79
CA ASN A 143 -42.86 -4.75 -9.23
C ASN A 143 -42.94 -5.82 -8.13
N THR A 144 -42.68 -5.47 -6.87
CA THR A 144 -42.73 -6.42 -5.73
C THR A 144 -43.82 -6.10 -4.70
N ILE A 145 -44.70 -5.13 -4.98
CA ILE A 145 -45.80 -4.74 -4.07
C ILE A 145 -47.20 -5.03 -4.68
N GLU A 146 -47.28 -5.71 -5.82
CA GLU A 146 -48.53 -6.29 -6.31
C GLU A 146 -48.38 -7.79 -6.53
N LEU A 147 -48.54 -8.56 -5.44
CA LEU A 147 -49.04 -9.94 -5.41
C LEU A 147 -49.54 -10.26 -3.99
#